data_AF-A0A1T3P142-F1
#
_entry.id   AF-A0A1T3P142-F1
#
_cell.length_a   1.000
_cell.length_b   1.000
_cell.length_c   1.000
_cell.angle_alpha   90.00
_cell.angle_beta   90.00
_cell.angle_gamma   90.00
#
_symmetry.space_group_name_H-M   'P 1'
#
loop_
_entity.id
_entity.type
_entity.pdbx_description
1 polymer ?
#
loop_
_entity_poly.entity_id
_entity_poly.type
_entity_poly.pdbx_seq_one_letter_code
_entity_poly.pdbx_strand_id
1 'polypeptide(L)'
;MRLPQTKTTIALLTACVLAGTACSKAETGLGSESADAITGKAKAAAAGTGAVHVQGVWKIQTQQFRIDLRLKRDGGVGTVVTADSTIELLRVGQDLYVRGDARLYQGRDGRGGADVEQSAQALRDKFVKVPASDPSYARLSGFTRMQDMITDLIRLNGKLKKDGREKVRGVETLKVVADRGRGGELRVALTGTPYPLKYIPSPSGGALELFEYDQDFPLVLPHADEVLDYGTLTDGKDPSGKPTGKPTEKPGGPVPGTD
;
A
#
# COMPACT_ATOMS: atom_id res chain seq x y z
N MET A 1 -10.20 91.99 -34.23
CA MET A 1 -9.51 90.75 -34.66
C MET A 1 -8.11 90.74 -34.08
N ARG A 2 -7.80 89.87 -33.12
CA ARG A 2 -6.46 89.66 -32.56
C ARG A 2 -6.14 88.18 -32.70
N LEU A 3 -5.06 87.86 -33.43
CA LEU A 3 -4.47 86.52 -33.44
C LEU A 3 -3.77 86.26 -32.10
N PRO A 4 -3.83 85.04 -31.55
CA PRO A 4 -2.88 84.59 -30.54
C PRO A 4 -1.81 83.64 -31.10
N GLN A 5 -0.65 83.77 -30.47
CA GLN A 5 0.65 83.19 -30.72
C GLN A 5 0.74 81.69 -30.37
N THR A 6 1.55 80.96 -31.14
CA THR A 6 2.06 79.62 -30.85
C THR A 6 3.11 79.60 -29.73
N LYS A 7 3.00 78.65 -28.78
CA LYS A 7 4.14 78.17 -27.99
C LYS A 7 4.02 76.66 -27.70
N THR A 8 5.01 75.92 -28.20
CA THR A 8 5.31 74.51 -27.91
C THR A 8 5.79 74.35 -26.46
N THR A 9 5.36 73.30 -25.75
CA THR A 9 5.90 72.93 -24.43
C THR A 9 6.18 71.43 -24.37
N ILE A 10 7.30 71.14 -23.70
CA ILE A 10 8.11 69.93 -23.65
C ILE A 10 7.44 68.78 -22.88
N ALA A 11 7.57 67.57 -23.41
CA ALA A 11 7.12 66.33 -22.80
C ALA A 11 8.12 65.80 -21.76
N LEU A 12 7.65 65.55 -20.54
CA LEU A 12 8.35 64.80 -19.50
C LEU A 12 7.31 63.91 -18.79
N LEU A 13 7.31 62.60 -19.04
CA LEU A 13 6.54 61.66 -18.23
C LEU A 13 7.20 60.27 -18.17
N THR A 14 8.02 60.13 -17.14
CA THR A 14 7.98 59.09 -16.10
C THR A 14 7.79 57.63 -16.53
N ALA A 15 8.89 56.87 -16.48
CA ALA A 15 8.89 55.42 -16.56
C ALA A 15 8.18 54.78 -15.35
N CYS A 16 7.13 54.01 -15.62
CA CYS A 16 6.40 53.22 -14.64
C CYS A 16 7.15 51.90 -14.38
N VAL A 17 7.65 51.72 -13.17
CA VAL A 17 8.26 50.45 -12.72
C VAL A 17 7.13 49.46 -12.45
N LEU A 18 6.97 48.45 -13.32
CA LEU A 18 6.09 47.32 -13.07
C LEU A 18 6.69 46.40 -11.99
N ALA A 19 6.25 46.58 -10.74
CA ALA A 19 6.39 45.56 -9.72
C ALA A 19 5.38 44.43 -10.02
N GLY A 20 5.88 43.31 -10.53
CA GLY A 20 5.11 42.09 -10.75
C GLY A 20 4.66 41.47 -9.43
N THR A 21 3.49 41.86 -8.94
CA THR A 21 2.76 41.07 -7.94
C THR A 21 2.11 39.90 -8.67
N ALA A 22 2.68 38.70 -8.47
CA ALA A 22 2.05 37.46 -8.87
C ALA A 22 0.64 37.41 -8.24
N CYS A 23 -0.39 37.60 -9.06
CA CYS A 23 -1.77 37.47 -8.64
C CYS A 23 -2.01 35.99 -8.31
N SER A 24 -1.93 35.64 -7.02
CA SER A 24 -2.43 34.36 -6.54
C SER A 24 -3.93 34.35 -6.81
N LYS A 25 -4.35 33.58 -7.81
CA LYS A 25 -5.75 33.36 -8.15
C LYS A 25 -6.50 33.00 -6.85
N ALA A 26 -7.55 33.75 -6.52
CA ALA A 26 -8.34 33.49 -5.32
C ALA A 26 -8.80 32.02 -5.35
N GLU A 27 -8.43 31.26 -4.32
CA GLU A 27 -8.79 29.85 -4.20
C GLU A 27 -10.30 29.73 -3.98
N THR A 28 -10.97 28.87 -4.75
CA THR A 28 -12.39 28.54 -4.58
C THR A 28 -12.57 27.05 -4.30
N GLY A 29 -13.71 26.68 -3.72
CA GLY A 29 -14.03 25.29 -3.39
C GLY A 29 -13.09 24.70 -2.32
N LEU A 30 -12.54 23.51 -2.58
CA LEU A 30 -11.63 22.86 -1.62
C LEU A 30 -10.36 23.70 -1.35
N GLY A 31 -9.93 24.52 -2.31
CA GLY A 31 -8.72 25.35 -2.18
C GLY A 31 -8.82 26.43 -1.10
N SER A 32 -10.03 26.94 -0.81
CA SER A 32 -10.24 27.97 0.23
C SER A 32 -10.26 27.41 1.64
N GLU A 33 -10.38 26.09 1.80
CA GLU A 33 -10.50 25.42 3.10
C GLU A 33 -9.17 25.40 3.87
N SER A 34 -9.27 25.15 5.18
CA SER A 34 -8.11 24.90 6.03
C SER A 34 -7.44 23.55 5.71
N ALA A 35 -6.17 23.38 6.05
CA ALA A 35 -5.46 22.13 5.84
C ALA A 35 -6.12 20.95 6.59
N ASP A 36 -6.63 21.21 7.80
CA ASP A 36 -7.38 20.24 8.60
C ASP A 36 -8.69 19.84 7.92
N ALA A 37 -9.47 20.80 7.41
CA ALA A 37 -10.72 20.54 6.72
C ALA A 37 -10.49 19.74 5.43
N ILE A 38 -9.46 20.07 4.65
CA ILE A 38 -9.07 19.32 3.44
C ILE A 38 -8.72 17.88 3.80
N THR A 39 -7.90 17.69 4.83
CA THR A 39 -7.47 16.35 5.28
C THR A 39 -8.67 15.54 5.78
N GLY A 40 -9.56 16.14 6.57
CA GLY A 40 -10.77 15.49 7.07
C GLY A 40 -11.70 15.06 5.94
N LYS A 41 -11.96 15.94 4.97
CA LYS A 41 -12.77 15.63 3.78
C LYS A 41 -12.14 14.52 2.94
N ALA A 42 -10.83 14.50 2.79
CA ALA A 42 -10.13 13.45 2.05
C ALA A 42 -10.22 12.08 2.73
N LYS A 43 -10.03 12.04 4.05
CA LYS A 43 -10.18 10.81 4.83
C LYS A 43 -11.61 10.28 4.77
N ALA A 44 -12.62 11.17 4.89
CA ALA A 44 -14.02 10.79 4.79
C ALA A 44 -14.37 10.25 3.39
N ALA A 45 -13.89 10.91 2.33
CA ALA A 45 -14.09 10.45 0.95
C ALA A 45 -13.48 9.06 0.72
N ALA A 46 -12.24 8.84 1.17
CA ALA A 46 -11.59 7.55 1.04
C ALA A 46 -12.28 6.46 1.86
N ALA A 47 -12.71 6.75 3.10
CA ALA A 47 -13.43 5.79 3.93
C ALA A 47 -14.79 5.37 3.32
N GLY A 48 -15.45 6.28 2.59
CA GLY A 48 -16.71 6.05 1.91
C GLY A 48 -16.61 5.18 0.65
N THR A 49 -15.42 5.01 0.08
CA THR A 49 -15.22 4.25 -1.18
C THR A 49 -15.60 2.78 -1.03
N GLY A 50 -16.03 2.17 -2.13
CA GLY A 50 -16.26 0.74 -2.26
C GLY A 50 -14.99 -0.02 -2.66
N ALA A 51 -14.13 0.60 -3.44
CA ALA A 51 -12.89 0.03 -3.95
C ALA A 51 -11.80 1.10 -4.16
N VAL A 52 -10.53 0.67 -4.19
CA VAL A 52 -9.37 1.51 -4.51
C VAL A 52 -8.20 0.66 -5.00
N HIS A 53 -7.39 1.21 -5.89
CA HIS A 53 -6.09 0.68 -6.25
C HIS A 53 -5.01 1.52 -5.57
N VAL A 54 -4.12 0.85 -4.84
CA VAL A 54 -2.95 1.46 -4.21
C VAL A 54 -1.67 0.90 -4.78
N GLN A 55 -0.78 1.78 -5.22
CA GLN A 55 0.49 1.43 -5.82
C GLN A 55 1.60 2.31 -5.29
N GLY A 56 2.79 1.76 -5.08
CA GLY A 56 3.97 2.56 -4.82
C GLY A 56 5.03 1.85 -4.02
N VAL A 57 5.81 2.63 -3.28
CA VAL A 57 6.89 2.14 -2.45
C VAL A 57 6.70 2.62 -1.03
N TRP A 58 6.69 1.69 -0.10
CA TRP A 58 6.68 1.97 1.32
C TRP A 58 8.02 1.57 1.94
N LYS A 59 8.63 2.49 2.70
CA LYS A 59 9.91 2.24 3.38
C LYS A 59 9.73 2.34 4.88
N ILE A 60 10.12 1.27 5.58
CA ILE A 60 10.14 1.22 7.05
C ILE A 60 11.55 0.80 7.45
N GLN A 61 12.23 1.64 8.22
CA GLN A 61 13.60 1.39 8.66
C GLN A 61 14.51 1.08 7.45
N THR A 62 15.09 -0.11 7.39
CA THR A 62 15.96 -0.59 6.30
C THR A 62 15.20 -1.36 5.21
N GLN A 63 13.91 -1.62 5.42
CA GLN A 63 13.10 -2.44 4.51
C GLN A 63 12.32 -1.56 3.53
N GLN A 64 12.29 -2.02 2.27
CA GLN A 64 11.52 -1.43 1.20
C GLN A 64 10.50 -2.45 0.67
N PHE A 65 9.26 -2.00 0.57
CA PHE A 65 8.14 -2.76 0.04
C PHE A 65 7.63 -2.06 -1.21
N ARG A 66 7.59 -2.73 -2.35
CA ARG A 66 6.80 -2.26 -3.50
C ARG A 66 5.42 -2.88 -3.38
N ILE A 67 4.39 -2.03 -3.43
CA ILE A 67 3.00 -2.42 -3.23
C ILE A 67 2.26 -2.13 -4.52
N ASP A 68 1.41 -3.07 -4.95
CA ASP A 68 0.46 -2.91 -6.03
C ASP A 68 -0.77 -3.76 -5.67
N LEU A 69 -1.82 -3.13 -5.14
CA LEU A 69 -2.96 -3.80 -4.53
C LEU A 69 -4.26 -3.15 -5.00
N ARG A 70 -5.22 -3.97 -5.44
CA ARG A 70 -6.62 -3.58 -5.60
C ARG A 70 -7.41 -4.08 -4.41
N LEU A 71 -8.11 -3.17 -3.74
CA LEU A 71 -8.81 -3.44 -2.50
C LEU A 71 -10.27 -3.06 -2.63
N LYS A 72 -11.13 -3.84 -1.98
CA LYS A 72 -12.54 -3.55 -1.75
C LYS A 72 -12.97 -4.07 -0.38
N ARG A 73 -14.23 -3.82 0.01
CA ARG A 73 -14.70 -4.14 1.38
C ARG A 73 -14.56 -5.62 1.73
N ASP A 74 -14.91 -6.50 0.79
CA ASP A 74 -14.92 -7.95 0.96
C ASP A 74 -13.57 -8.61 0.66
N GLY A 75 -12.55 -7.88 0.20
CA GLY A 75 -11.29 -8.53 -0.14
C GLY A 75 -10.27 -7.63 -0.84
N GLY A 76 -9.22 -8.26 -1.35
CA GLY A 76 -8.20 -7.56 -2.11
C GLY A 76 -7.28 -8.53 -2.83
N VAL A 77 -6.66 -8.06 -3.90
CA VAL A 77 -5.72 -8.83 -4.71
C VAL A 77 -4.54 -7.96 -5.12
N GLY A 78 -3.35 -8.55 -5.19
CA GLY A 78 -2.20 -7.90 -5.80
C GLY A 78 -0.89 -8.40 -5.23
N THR A 79 0.13 -7.56 -5.28
CA THR A 79 1.51 -7.95 -4.99
C THR A 79 2.19 -7.06 -3.97
N VAL A 80 3.04 -7.68 -3.16
CA VAL A 80 3.99 -7.03 -2.26
C VAL A 80 5.37 -7.59 -2.55
N VAL A 81 6.27 -6.74 -3.04
CA VAL A 81 7.65 -7.11 -3.39
C VAL A 81 8.60 -6.55 -2.36
N THR A 82 9.48 -7.40 -1.84
CA THR A 82 10.61 -7.04 -0.97
C THR A 82 11.93 -7.26 -1.69
N ALA A 83 13.06 -7.03 -1.03
CA ALA A 83 14.37 -7.34 -1.61
C ALA A 83 14.56 -8.83 -1.91
N ASP A 84 13.92 -9.70 -1.11
CA ASP A 84 14.19 -11.14 -1.09
C ASP A 84 13.05 -11.99 -1.67
N SER A 85 11.88 -11.39 -1.92
CA SER A 85 10.67 -12.12 -2.32
C SER A 85 9.63 -11.25 -3.03
N THR A 86 8.80 -11.90 -3.84
CA THR A 86 7.54 -11.38 -4.38
C THR A 86 6.38 -12.20 -3.83
N ILE A 87 5.46 -11.53 -3.15
CA ILE A 87 4.30 -12.16 -2.54
C ILE A 87 3.06 -11.67 -3.27
N GLU A 88 2.29 -12.60 -3.81
CA GLU A 88 0.94 -12.36 -4.28
C GLU A 88 -0.05 -12.64 -3.15
N LEU A 89 -0.95 -11.69 -2.92
CA LEU A 89 -1.99 -11.77 -1.92
C LEU A 89 -3.35 -11.82 -2.62
N LEU A 90 -4.21 -12.71 -2.14
CA LEU A 90 -5.62 -12.75 -2.50
C LEU A 90 -6.44 -12.97 -1.23
N ARG A 91 -7.34 -12.04 -0.91
CA ARG A 91 -8.31 -12.21 0.15
C ARG A 91 -9.71 -12.16 -0.41
N VAL A 92 -10.53 -13.16 -0.07
CA VAL A 92 -11.97 -13.22 -0.39
C VAL A 92 -12.72 -13.49 0.90
N GLY A 93 -13.47 -12.52 1.40
CA GLY A 93 -14.07 -12.58 2.73
C GLY A 93 -12.99 -12.72 3.81
N GLN A 94 -13.03 -13.83 4.56
CA GLN A 94 -12.02 -14.18 5.57
C GLN A 94 -10.95 -15.15 5.04
N ASP A 95 -11.08 -15.64 3.81
CA ASP A 95 -10.09 -16.55 3.27
C ASP A 95 -8.93 -15.75 2.69
N LEU A 96 -7.74 -15.96 3.23
CA LEU A 96 -6.49 -15.37 2.76
C LEU A 96 -5.66 -16.44 2.07
N TYR A 97 -5.28 -16.15 0.83
CA TYR A 97 -4.42 -16.95 -0.01
C TYR A 97 -3.15 -16.18 -0.31
N VAL A 98 -2.02 -16.89 -0.27
CA VAL A 98 -0.71 -16.33 -0.52
C VAL A 98 0.01 -17.20 -1.53
N ARG A 99 0.50 -16.61 -2.61
CA ARG A 99 1.41 -17.25 -3.54
C ARG A 99 2.73 -16.50 -3.51
N GLY A 100 3.85 -17.20 -3.55
CA GLY A 100 5.15 -16.55 -3.52
C GLY A 100 6.26 -17.48 -3.94
N ASP A 101 7.48 -16.95 -3.93
CA ASP A 101 8.67 -17.70 -4.28
C ASP A 101 8.83 -18.93 -3.37
N ALA A 102 9.47 -19.97 -3.91
CA ALA A 102 9.96 -21.14 -3.19
C ALA A 102 10.45 -20.86 -1.75
N ARG A 103 11.16 -19.74 -1.55
CA ARG A 103 11.76 -19.32 -0.28
C ARG A 103 10.73 -19.00 0.81
N LEU A 104 9.52 -18.54 0.45
CA LEU A 104 8.42 -18.34 1.40
C LEU A 104 8.08 -19.63 2.13
N TYR A 105 8.30 -20.77 1.47
CA TYR A 105 7.97 -22.11 1.96
C TYR A 105 9.16 -22.82 2.63
N GLN A 106 10.38 -22.27 2.57
CA GLN A 106 11.61 -22.93 3.05
C GLN A 106 11.92 -22.69 4.54
N GLY A 107 10.99 -22.18 5.35
CA GLY A 107 11.36 -21.36 6.51
C GLY A 107 10.76 -21.62 7.88
N ARG A 108 10.10 -22.75 8.19
CA ARG A 108 9.51 -22.93 9.56
C ARG A 108 9.83 -24.24 10.29
N ASP A 109 10.42 -25.22 9.61
CA ASP A 109 10.55 -26.58 10.16
C ASP A 109 12.01 -26.94 10.49
N GLY A 110 12.98 -26.09 10.11
CA GLY A 110 14.40 -26.40 10.24
C GLY A 110 14.88 -27.58 9.38
N ARG A 111 14.02 -28.16 8.53
CA ARG A 111 14.39 -29.21 7.58
C ARG A 111 14.83 -28.57 6.27
N GLY A 112 16.14 -28.40 6.11
CA GLY A 112 16.76 -28.21 4.80
C GLY A 112 17.04 -29.58 4.15
N GLY A 113 16.83 -29.70 2.84
CA GLY A 113 17.10 -30.90 2.06
C GLY A 113 16.58 -30.82 0.62
N ALA A 114 17.06 -31.72 -0.25
CA ALA A 114 16.68 -31.78 -1.67
C ALA A 114 15.15 -31.94 -1.88
N ASP A 115 14.47 -32.62 -0.97
CA ASP A 115 13.01 -32.82 -0.99
C ASP A 115 12.23 -31.50 -0.77
N VAL A 116 12.82 -30.56 -0.01
CA VAL A 116 12.26 -29.22 0.22
C VAL A 116 12.48 -28.32 -0.99
N GLU A 117 13.57 -28.50 -1.74
CA GLU A 117 13.81 -27.77 -3.00
C GLU A 117 12.87 -28.24 -4.12
N GLN A 118 12.63 -29.55 -4.23
CA GLN A 118 11.65 -30.11 -5.18
C GLN A 118 10.22 -29.71 -4.83
N SER A 119 9.86 -29.75 -3.54
CA SER A 119 8.58 -29.22 -3.05
C SER A 119 8.48 -27.74 -3.34
N ALA A 120 9.51 -26.94 -3.05
CA ALA A 120 9.49 -25.51 -3.27
C ALA A 120 9.41 -25.11 -4.76
N GLN A 121 9.89 -25.95 -5.70
CA GLN A 121 9.66 -25.77 -7.14
C GLN A 121 8.21 -26.08 -7.54
N ALA A 122 7.64 -27.18 -7.03
CA ALA A 122 6.23 -27.54 -7.29
C ALA A 122 5.22 -26.55 -6.66
N LEU A 123 5.67 -25.73 -5.70
CA LEU A 123 4.84 -24.81 -4.93
C LEU A 123 4.88 -23.36 -5.40
N ARG A 124 5.77 -23.00 -6.35
CA ARG A 124 5.90 -21.60 -6.81
C ARG A 124 4.63 -21.03 -7.44
N ASP A 125 3.82 -21.90 -8.04
CA ASP A 125 2.61 -21.50 -8.78
C ASP A 125 1.32 -21.67 -7.96
N LYS A 126 1.43 -22.23 -6.74
CA LYS A 126 0.27 -22.55 -5.90
C LYS A 126 -0.02 -21.44 -4.89
N PHE A 127 -1.31 -21.21 -4.67
CA PHE A 127 -1.79 -20.45 -3.53
C PHE A 127 -1.76 -21.32 -2.28
N VAL A 128 -1.32 -20.75 -1.17
CA VAL A 128 -1.44 -21.34 0.15
C VAL A 128 -2.53 -20.63 0.91
N LYS A 129 -3.52 -21.38 1.40
CA LYS A 129 -4.52 -20.82 2.30
C LYS A 129 -3.90 -20.62 3.68
N VAL A 130 -3.91 -19.39 4.18
CA VAL A 130 -3.36 -19.04 5.49
C VAL A 130 -4.43 -19.21 6.55
N PRO A 131 -4.25 -20.10 7.55
CA PRO A 131 -5.21 -20.27 8.64
C PRO A 131 -5.35 -18.99 9.47
N ALA A 132 -6.57 -18.65 9.89
CA ALA A 132 -6.83 -17.47 10.72
C ALA A 132 -6.11 -17.52 12.09
N SER A 133 -5.75 -18.72 12.56
CA SER A 133 -4.96 -18.94 13.79
C SER A 133 -3.46 -18.69 13.60
N ASP A 134 -2.95 -18.60 12.37
CA ASP A 134 -1.53 -18.30 12.13
C ASP A 134 -1.25 -16.81 12.36
N PRO A 135 -0.22 -16.43 13.15
CA PRO A 135 0.13 -15.02 13.36
C PRO A 135 0.42 -14.22 12.08
N SER A 136 0.80 -14.90 11.00
CA SER A 136 1.05 -14.32 9.68
C SER A 136 -0.25 -13.88 9.01
N TYR A 137 -1.38 -14.52 9.32
CA TYR A 137 -2.70 -14.11 8.82
C TYR A 137 -2.98 -12.66 9.19
N ALA A 138 -2.83 -12.29 10.47
CA ALA A 138 -3.10 -10.93 10.94
C ALA A 138 -2.25 -9.88 10.22
N ARG A 139 -0.95 -10.16 10.03
CA ARG A 139 -0.04 -9.27 9.32
C ARG A 139 -0.39 -9.12 7.83
N LEU A 140 -0.59 -10.23 7.13
CA LEU A 140 -0.82 -10.25 5.69
C LEU A 140 -2.23 -9.76 5.31
N SER A 141 -3.24 -10.12 6.11
CA SER A 141 -4.61 -9.62 5.93
C SER A 141 -4.71 -8.10 6.10
N GLY A 142 -3.81 -7.48 6.88
CA GLY A 142 -3.73 -6.02 7.00
C GLY A 142 -3.51 -5.31 5.66
N PHE A 143 -2.70 -5.88 4.75
CA PHE A 143 -2.49 -5.32 3.41
C PHE A 143 -3.74 -5.41 2.53
N THR A 144 -4.61 -6.39 2.77
CA THR A 144 -5.82 -6.60 1.96
C THR A 144 -7.08 -6.02 2.60
N ARG A 145 -6.98 -5.34 3.75
CA ARG A 145 -8.08 -4.62 4.38
C ARG A 145 -8.06 -3.17 3.94
N MET A 146 -9.00 -2.82 3.06
CA MET A 146 -9.12 -1.47 2.51
C MET A 146 -9.21 -0.39 3.60
N GLN A 147 -10.05 -0.60 4.61
CA GLN A 147 -10.29 0.42 5.63
C GLN A 147 -9.07 0.64 6.52
N ASP A 148 -8.39 -0.45 6.92
CA ASP A 148 -7.13 -0.38 7.66
C ASP A 148 -6.09 0.34 6.80
N MET A 149 -5.97 -0.02 5.52
CA MET A 149 -5.00 0.61 4.64
C MET A 149 -5.31 2.09 4.36
N ILE A 150 -6.56 2.51 4.31
CA ILE A 150 -6.92 3.93 4.13
C ILE A 150 -6.76 4.72 5.44
N THR A 151 -7.17 4.14 6.57
CA THR A 151 -7.26 4.84 7.87
C THR A 151 -5.95 4.83 8.62
N ASP A 152 -5.25 3.68 8.65
CA ASP A 152 -4.01 3.51 9.40
C ASP A 152 -2.78 3.95 8.63
N LEU A 153 -2.81 3.89 7.31
CA LEU A 153 -1.64 4.26 6.50
C LEU A 153 -1.54 5.78 6.35
N ILE A 154 -2.66 6.47 6.13
CA ILE A 154 -2.69 7.92 5.90
C ILE A 154 -2.72 8.66 7.25
N ARG A 155 -1.57 8.61 7.93
CA ARG A 155 -1.32 9.34 9.17
C ARG A 155 -0.52 10.60 8.89
N LEU A 156 -1.12 11.75 9.20
CA LEU A 156 -0.47 13.05 9.16
C LEU A 156 -0.30 13.51 10.61
N ASN A 157 0.95 13.68 11.04
CA ASN A 157 1.28 13.96 12.44
C ASN A 157 1.83 15.38 12.60
N GLY A 158 1.29 16.12 13.57
CA GLY A 158 1.69 17.50 13.83
C GLY A 158 0.92 18.54 13.01
N LYS A 159 1.43 19.77 12.98
CA LYS A 159 0.71 20.91 12.40
C LYS A 159 0.58 20.78 10.88
N LEU A 160 -0.66 20.83 10.40
CA LEU A 160 -0.98 20.77 8.97
C LEU A 160 -0.85 22.15 8.31
N LYS A 161 -0.37 22.16 7.07
CA LYS A 161 -0.30 23.35 6.20
C LYS A 161 -0.60 22.97 4.75
N LYS A 162 -1.24 23.89 4.03
CA LYS A 162 -1.27 23.84 2.57
C LYS A 162 0.10 24.24 2.03
N ASP A 163 0.55 23.58 0.99
CA ASP A 163 1.89 23.80 0.42
C ASP A 163 1.86 23.78 -1.11
N GLY A 164 0.85 24.43 -1.68
CA GLY A 164 0.68 24.59 -3.11
C GLY A 164 -0.09 23.45 -3.77
N ARG A 165 0.11 23.31 -5.09
CA ARG A 165 -0.59 22.37 -5.96
C ARG A 165 0.39 21.55 -6.77
N GLU A 166 -0.04 20.36 -7.16
CA GLU A 166 0.67 19.53 -8.14
C GLU A 166 -0.30 18.64 -8.90
N LYS A 167 0.15 18.03 -10.00
CA LYS A 167 -0.60 16.98 -10.67
C LYS A 167 -0.16 15.60 -10.18
N VAL A 168 -1.12 14.77 -9.82
CA VAL A 168 -0.94 13.33 -9.59
C VAL A 168 -1.76 12.59 -10.64
N ARG A 169 -1.10 11.79 -11.49
CA ARG A 169 -1.76 11.07 -12.61
C ARG A 169 -2.64 11.98 -13.48
N GLY A 170 -2.18 13.21 -13.73
CA GLY A 170 -2.89 14.21 -14.54
C GLY A 170 -4.00 14.97 -13.80
N VAL A 171 -4.37 14.56 -12.58
CA VAL A 171 -5.38 15.23 -11.75
C VAL A 171 -4.73 16.34 -10.93
N GLU A 172 -5.31 17.54 -10.95
CA GLU A 172 -4.89 18.66 -10.10
C GLU A 172 -5.15 18.34 -8.62
N THR A 173 -4.15 18.55 -7.77
CA THR A 173 -4.21 18.26 -6.34
C THR A 173 -3.76 19.44 -5.49
N LEU A 174 -4.29 19.52 -4.27
CA LEU A 174 -3.76 20.35 -3.19
C LEU A 174 -2.73 19.55 -2.38
N LYS A 175 -1.56 20.14 -2.11
CA LYS A 175 -0.59 19.60 -1.16
C LYS A 175 -0.97 19.99 0.26
N VAL A 176 -1.13 18.99 1.13
CA VAL A 176 -1.13 19.18 2.57
C VAL A 176 0.13 18.53 3.16
N VAL A 177 0.88 19.28 3.97
CA VAL A 177 2.07 18.79 4.67
C VAL A 177 1.87 18.88 6.17
N ALA A 178 2.37 17.89 6.90
CA ALA A 178 2.37 17.83 8.34
C ALA A 178 3.79 17.99 8.89
N ASP A 179 3.98 18.87 9.87
CA ASP A 179 5.28 19.18 10.48
C ASP A 179 6.42 19.38 9.44
N ARG A 180 6.16 20.23 8.44
CA ARG A 180 7.11 20.52 7.34
C ARG A 180 7.51 19.25 6.55
N GLY A 181 6.59 18.31 6.39
CA GLY A 181 6.76 17.05 5.67
C GLY A 181 7.27 15.88 6.52
N ARG A 182 7.83 16.13 7.72
CA ARG A 182 8.30 15.07 8.61
C ARG A 182 7.17 14.23 9.19
N GLY A 183 6.00 14.84 9.39
CA GLY A 183 4.80 14.17 9.84
C GLY A 183 3.97 13.56 8.71
N GLY A 184 4.45 13.65 7.47
CA GLY A 184 3.81 13.15 6.27
C GLY A 184 3.25 14.24 5.36
N GLU A 185 2.91 13.85 4.13
CA GLU A 185 2.25 14.67 3.13
C GLU A 185 1.09 13.92 2.47
N LEU A 186 0.06 14.67 2.08
CA LEU A 186 -1.11 14.17 1.38
C LEU A 186 -1.41 15.07 0.19
N ARG A 187 -1.68 14.43 -0.96
CA ARG A 187 -2.14 15.10 -2.18
C ARG A 187 -3.60 14.77 -2.36
N VAL A 188 -4.43 15.80 -2.34
CA VAL A 188 -5.88 15.66 -2.36
C VAL A 188 -6.42 16.22 -3.67
N ALA A 189 -7.27 15.46 -4.36
CA ALA A 189 -7.93 15.92 -5.58
C ALA A 189 -8.59 17.29 -5.34
N LEU A 190 -8.23 18.30 -6.14
CA LEU A 190 -8.71 19.67 -5.97
C LEU A 190 -10.17 19.81 -6.42
N THR A 191 -10.57 19.02 -7.42
CA THR A 191 -11.88 19.07 -8.08
C THR A 191 -12.59 17.73 -7.95
N GLY A 192 -13.93 17.77 -7.87
CA GLY A 192 -14.75 16.57 -7.68
C GLY A 192 -14.69 16.06 -6.24
N THR A 193 -14.81 14.74 -6.06
CA THR A 193 -14.64 14.11 -4.75
C THR A 193 -13.20 14.29 -4.28
N PRO A 194 -12.95 14.77 -3.04
CA PRO A 194 -11.61 15.12 -2.57
C PRO A 194 -10.80 13.89 -2.17
N TYR A 195 -10.64 12.92 -3.07
CA TYR A 195 -9.90 11.70 -2.77
C TYR A 195 -8.41 12.00 -2.51
N PRO A 196 -7.76 11.29 -1.57
CA PRO A 196 -6.32 11.29 -1.46
C PRO A 196 -5.74 10.54 -2.66
N LEU A 197 -4.85 11.17 -3.42
CA LEU A 197 -4.26 10.58 -4.63
C LEU A 197 -2.80 10.15 -4.42
N LYS A 198 -2.13 10.74 -3.43
CA LYS A 198 -0.77 10.38 -3.06
C LYS A 198 -0.51 10.66 -1.60
N TYR A 199 0.13 9.72 -0.93
CA TYR A 199 0.56 9.82 0.46
C TYR A 199 2.05 9.55 0.58
N ILE A 200 2.74 10.38 1.36
CA ILE A 200 4.17 10.30 1.64
C ILE A 200 4.32 10.31 3.16
N PRO A 201 4.69 9.21 3.82
CA PRO A 201 4.73 9.16 5.29
C PRO A 201 5.84 10.00 5.90
N SER A 202 6.95 10.15 5.19
CA SER A 202 8.09 10.98 5.57
C SER A 202 8.98 11.23 4.34
N PRO A 203 9.94 12.17 4.41
CA PRO A 203 10.82 12.47 3.27
C PRO A 203 11.61 11.28 2.72
N SER A 204 11.88 10.26 3.55
CA SER A 204 12.59 9.03 3.16
C SER A 204 11.70 7.79 3.14
N GLY A 205 10.40 7.91 3.47
CA GLY A 205 9.47 6.79 3.66
C GLY A 205 8.86 6.21 2.38
N GLY A 206 9.24 6.74 1.21
CA GLY A 206 8.62 6.38 -0.07
C GLY A 206 7.31 7.12 -0.31
N ALA A 207 6.48 6.60 -1.22
CA ALA A 207 5.19 7.19 -1.56
C ALA A 207 4.22 6.11 -2.03
N LEU A 208 2.95 6.28 -1.70
CA LEU A 208 1.84 5.48 -2.21
C LEU A 208 0.89 6.38 -2.97
N GLU A 209 0.52 5.96 -4.17
CA GLU A 209 -0.52 6.56 -4.97
C GLU A 209 -1.80 5.75 -4.84
N LEU A 210 -2.93 6.44 -4.73
CA LEU A 210 -4.25 5.85 -4.63
C LEU A 210 -5.08 6.34 -5.82
N PHE A 211 -5.64 5.42 -6.58
CA PHE A 211 -6.36 5.70 -7.81
C PHE A 211 -7.40 4.60 -8.08
N GLU A 212 -8.13 4.71 -9.19
CA GLU A 212 -9.21 3.75 -9.52
C GLU A 212 -10.24 3.60 -8.37
N TYR A 213 -10.53 4.70 -7.68
CA TYR A 213 -11.59 4.73 -6.66
C TYR A 213 -12.93 4.27 -7.24
N ASP A 214 -13.65 3.46 -6.48
CA ASP A 214 -14.96 2.90 -6.82
C ASP A 214 -15.01 2.10 -8.14
N GLN A 215 -13.85 1.68 -8.66
CA GLN A 215 -13.80 0.73 -9.78
C GLN A 215 -13.82 -0.70 -9.26
N ASP A 216 -14.85 -1.46 -9.66
CA ASP A 216 -14.98 -2.86 -9.27
C ASP A 216 -13.98 -3.77 -10.00
N PHE A 217 -13.65 -4.88 -9.36
CA PHE A 217 -12.76 -5.91 -9.89
C PHE A 217 -13.14 -7.28 -9.31
N PRO A 218 -12.95 -8.37 -10.08
CA PRO A 218 -13.30 -9.70 -9.60
C PRO A 218 -12.32 -10.19 -8.53
N LEU A 219 -12.87 -10.89 -7.53
CA LEU A 219 -12.11 -11.68 -6.58
C LEU A 219 -12.45 -13.14 -6.84
N VAL A 220 -11.55 -13.84 -7.52
CA VAL A 220 -11.75 -15.23 -7.94
C VAL A 220 -11.00 -16.13 -6.98
N LEU A 221 -11.71 -17.02 -6.29
CA LEU A 221 -11.05 -18.06 -5.50
C LEU A 221 -10.18 -18.93 -6.41
N PRO A 222 -8.95 -19.27 -5.99
CA PRO A 222 -8.14 -20.20 -6.78
C PRO A 222 -8.83 -21.57 -6.84
N HIS A 223 -8.58 -22.32 -7.91
CA HIS A 223 -9.09 -23.68 -8.02
C HIS A 223 -8.46 -24.58 -6.94
N ALA A 224 -9.17 -25.63 -6.53
CA ALA A 224 -8.72 -26.48 -5.42
C ALA A 224 -7.37 -27.16 -5.67
N ASP A 225 -7.02 -27.43 -6.93
CA ASP A 225 -5.72 -27.97 -7.37
C ASP A 225 -4.59 -26.92 -7.37
N GLU A 226 -4.95 -25.64 -7.41
CA GLU A 226 -4.06 -24.49 -7.26
C GLU A 226 -3.85 -24.10 -5.78
N VAL A 227 -4.65 -24.64 -4.85
CA VAL A 227 -4.54 -24.36 -3.42
C VAL A 227 -3.85 -25.49 -2.69
N LEU A 228 -2.84 -25.14 -1.88
CA LEU A 228 -2.32 -25.99 -0.82
C LEU A 228 -2.87 -25.53 0.53
N ASP A 229 -3.45 -26.47 1.28
CA ASP A 229 -3.84 -26.22 2.67
C ASP A 229 -2.61 -26.37 3.58
N TYR A 230 -2.26 -25.29 4.27
CA TYR A 230 -1.11 -25.23 5.16
C TYR A 230 -1.12 -26.31 6.25
N GLY A 231 -2.30 -26.78 6.68
CA GLY A 231 -2.43 -27.87 7.66
C GLY A 231 -1.86 -29.21 7.18
N THR A 232 -1.76 -29.43 5.87
CA THR A 232 -1.21 -30.66 5.30
C THR A 232 0.32 -30.69 5.33
N LEU A 233 0.98 -29.53 5.45
CA LEU A 233 2.45 -29.45 5.59
C LEU A 233 2.92 -29.78 7.02
N THR A 234 2.08 -29.53 8.03
CA THR A 234 2.43 -29.78 9.44
C THR A 234 2.25 -31.23 9.89
N ASP A 235 1.51 -32.03 9.12
CA ASP A 235 1.13 -33.40 9.52
C ASP A 235 2.16 -34.47 9.10
N GLY A 236 3.27 -34.08 8.47
CA GLY A 236 4.33 -35.00 8.05
C GLY A 236 3.87 -36.08 7.05
N LYS A 237 2.68 -35.93 6.45
CA LYS A 237 2.21 -36.77 5.37
C LYS A 237 2.64 -36.18 4.04
N ASP A 238 3.44 -36.95 3.31
CA ASP A 238 3.67 -36.75 1.89
C ASP A 238 2.31 -36.53 1.17
N PRO A 239 2.18 -35.55 0.25
CA PRO A 239 0.99 -35.34 -0.58
C PRO A 239 0.54 -36.59 -1.37
N SER A 240 1.35 -37.65 -1.44
CA SER A 240 0.99 -38.95 -2.01
C SER A 240 0.15 -39.87 -1.08
N GLY A 241 -0.10 -39.49 0.19
CA GLY A 241 -0.98 -40.24 1.11
C GLY A 241 -0.42 -41.59 1.59
N LYS A 242 0.85 -41.91 1.31
CA LYS A 242 1.48 -43.15 1.76
C LYS A 242 1.98 -43.02 3.21
N PRO A 243 1.61 -43.91 4.14
CA PRO A 243 2.10 -43.84 5.50
C PRO A 243 3.58 -44.27 5.54
N THR A 244 4.48 -43.35 5.87
CA THR A 244 5.89 -43.67 6.18
C THR A 244 6.00 -44.10 7.64
N GLY A 245 5.73 -45.39 7.89
CA GLY A 245 6.06 -46.04 9.15
C GLY A 245 6.98 -47.21 8.91
N LYS A 246 8.26 -47.10 9.29
CA LYS A 246 9.08 -48.28 9.63
C LYS A 246 9.10 -48.35 11.16
N PRO A 247 8.72 -49.48 11.80
CA PRO A 247 8.76 -49.60 13.25
C PRO A 247 10.22 -49.57 13.71
N THR A 248 10.60 -48.62 14.56
CA THR A 248 11.88 -48.67 15.26
C THR A 248 11.76 -49.61 16.46
N GLU A 249 12.44 -50.73 16.31
CA GLU A 249 12.77 -51.73 17.34
C GLU A 249 13.37 -51.06 18.59
N LYS A 250 12.88 -51.46 19.77
CA LYS A 250 13.35 -51.03 21.08
C LYS A 250 14.57 -51.90 21.45
N PRO A 251 15.77 -51.37 21.77
CA PRO A 251 16.87 -52.21 22.23
C PRO A 251 16.59 -52.73 23.64
N GLY A 252 16.67 -54.05 23.80
CA GLY A 252 16.48 -54.75 25.08
C GLY A 252 17.49 -54.34 26.14
N GLY A 253 16.99 -54.04 27.34
CA GLY A 253 17.81 -53.95 28.54
C GLY A 253 18.15 -55.35 29.08
N PRO A 254 19.32 -55.55 29.71
CA PRO A 254 19.66 -56.84 30.29
C PRO A 254 18.82 -57.12 31.55
N VAL A 255 18.36 -58.37 31.63
CA VAL A 255 17.58 -59.00 32.71
C VAL A 255 18.51 -59.36 33.89
N PRO A 256 18.05 -59.34 35.16
CA PRO A 256 18.90 -59.49 36.34
C PRO A 256 19.30 -60.94 36.62
N GLY A 257 20.50 -61.14 37.17
CA GLY A 257 20.99 -62.41 37.69
C GLY A 257 21.23 -62.32 39.20
N THR A 258 20.59 -63.22 39.92
CA THR A 258 20.66 -63.53 41.36
C THR A 258 21.88 -64.41 41.67
N ASP A 259 22.75 -63.97 42.58
CA ASP A 259 23.09 -64.60 43.88
C ASP A 259 24.14 -63.75 44.61
#